data_AF-A0A140LA48-F1
#
_entry.id   AF-A0A140LA48-F1
#
_cell.length_a   1.000
_cell.length_b   1.000
_cell.length_c   1.000
_cell.angle_alpha   90.00
_cell.angle_beta   90.00
_cell.angle_gamma   90.00
#
_symmetry.space_group_name_H-M   'P 1'
#
loop_
_entity.id
_entity.type
_entity.pdbx_description
1 polymer ?
#
loop_
_entity_poly.entity_id
_entity_poly.type
_entity_poly.pdbx_seq_one_letter_code
_entity_poly.pdbx_strand_id
1 'polypeptide(L)'
;MEVLFRIGPLNIYKLGFFTAIGLLAGLYIAMKEASRKGIKEDEILTFAQVIVIAGFLGARLLFVLLNLPYYIKNPSMIWRVSEGGLSFHGAVLGGLLAGIIYARYKKVSFFKLSDVVSPGLALGYSIGRIGCDIYGKATKVPWAVTVDGIPRHPVQFYSALSNILLLLIGAVLLFLMMRGGGCCGGHGGHGGHSAGGHDHHRSDGSDEYAVDPVCGMRVSKRNAITKQINGKTYYFCSEECANSFRG
;
A
#
# COMPACT_ATOMS: atom_id res chain seq x y z
N MET A 1 -22.41 13.89 -21.40
CA MET A 1 -21.31 12.91 -21.54
C MET A 1 -20.92 12.89 -22.99
N GLU A 2 -19.70 13.32 -23.29
CA GLU A 2 -19.16 13.29 -24.65
C GLU A 2 -18.95 11.84 -25.11
N VAL A 3 -19.46 11.52 -26.31
CA VAL A 3 -19.22 10.23 -26.96
C VAL A 3 -17.86 10.30 -27.65
N LEU A 4 -16.96 9.39 -27.30
CA LEU A 4 -15.61 9.32 -27.86
C LEU A 4 -15.62 8.58 -29.19
N PHE A 5 -16.26 7.41 -29.23
CA PHE A 5 -16.40 6.58 -30.41
C PHE A 5 -17.80 5.95 -30.46
N ARG A 6 -18.31 5.74 -31.68
CA ARG A 6 -19.53 4.98 -31.94
C ARG A 6 -19.15 3.72 -32.69
N ILE A 7 -19.47 2.55 -32.12
CA ILE A 7 -19.25 1.25 -32.74
C ILE A 7 -20.62 0.60 -32.92
N GLY A 8 -21.23 0.80 -34.09
CA GLY A 8 -22.61 0.38 -34.34
C GLY A 8 -23.59 1.01 -33.34
N PRO A 9 -24.42 0.22 -32.62
CA PRO A 9 -25.35 0.73 -31.61
C PRO A 9 -24.69 1.12 -30.29
N LEU A 10 -23.38 0.84 -30.10
CA LEU A 10 -22.68 1.07 -28.84
C LEU A 10 -22.00 2.45 -28.86
N ASN A 11 -22.38 3.28 -27.88
CA ASN A 11 -21.74 4.56 -27.61
C ASN A 11 -20.68 4.39 -26.52
N ILE A 12 -19.41 4.62 -26.86
CA ILE A 12 -18.32 4.62 -25.89
C ILE A 12 -18.13 6.05 -25.38
N TYR A 13 -18.46 6.25 -24.10
CA TYR A 13 -18.34 7.56 -23.46
C TYR A 13 -16.92 7.82 -22.98
N LYS A 14 -16.47 9.07 -23.14
CA LYS A 14 -15.13 9.54 -22.78
C LYS A 14 -14.77 9.24 -21.32
N LEU A 15 -15.65 9.55 -20.37
CA LEU A 15 -15.44 9.29 -18.95
C LEU A 15 -15.19 7.80 -18.65
N GLY A 16 -16.04 6.92 -19.20
CA GLY A 16 -15.92 5.47 -18.99
C GLY A 16 -14.64 4.92 -19.60
N PHE A 17 -14.29 5.37 -20.80
CA PHE A 17 -13.06 4.96 -21.49
C PHE A 17 -11.79 5.31 -20.71
N PHE A 18 -11.63 6.56 -20.31
CA PHE A 18 -10.46 6.98 -19.53
C PHE A 18 -10.44 6.37 -18.12
N THR A 19 -11.60 6.16 -17.50
CA THR A 19 -11.69 5.45 -16.21
C THR A 19 -11.21 4.00 -16.33
N ALA A 20 -11.58 3.30 -17.41
CA ALA A 20 -11.12 1.94 -17.66
C ALA A 20 -9.59 1.88 -17.89
N ILE A 21 -9.04 2.80 -18.69
CA ILE A 21 -7.58 2.92 -18.87
C ILE A 21 -6.89 3.21 -17.54
N GLY A 22 -7.44 4.14 -16.74
CA GLY A 22 -6.93 4.48 -15.43
C GLY A 22 -6.91 3.29 -14.47
N LEU A 23 -7.98 2.47 -14.46
CA LEU A 23 -8.04 1.24 -13.68
C LEU A 23 -6.95 0.24 -14.10
N LEU A 24 -6.80 0.01 -15.41
CA LEU A 24 -5.80 -0.94 -15.94
C LEU A 24 -4.36 -0.47 -15.63
N ALA A 25 -4.07 0.81 -15.84
CA ALA A 25 -2.77 1.39 -15.53
C ALA A 25 -2.49 1.34 -14.02
N GLY A 26 -3.48 1.66 -13.19
CA GLY A 26 -3.36 1.59 -11.74
C GLY A 26 -3.13 0.17 -11.24
N LEU A 27 -3.84 -0.80 -11.81
CA LEU A 27 -3.68 -2.22 -11.49
C LEU A 27 -2.30 -2.74 -11.88
N TYR A 28 -1.80 -2.38 -13.06
CA TYR A 28 -0.45 -2.72 -13.50
C TYR A 28 0.62 -2.22 -12.51
N ILE A 29 0.52 -0.97 -12.08
CA ILE A 29 1.44 -0.40 -11.09
C ILE A 29 1.31 -1.11 -9.73
N ALA A 30 0.09 -1.39 -9.29
CA ALA A 30 -0.16 -2.08 -8.02
C ALA A 30 0.42 -3.50 -8.01
N MET A 31 0.29 -4.26 -9.11
CA MET A 31 0.90 -5.59 -9.23
C MET A 31 2.43 -5.52 -9.15
N LYS A 32 3.03 -4.57 -9.87
CA LYS A 32 4.49 -4.36 -9.82
C LYS A 32 4.97 -4.00 -8.41
N GLU A 33 4.22 -3.18 -7.70
CA GLU A 33 4.56 -2.80 -6.31
C GLU A 33 4.29 -3.94 -5.31
N ALA A 34 3.29 -4.77 -5.55
CA ALA A 34 3.04 -5.98 -4.77
C ALA A 34 4.23 -6.95 -4.83
N SER A 35 4.74 -7.21 -6.03
CA SER A 35 5.91 -8.06 -6.23
C SER A 35 7.14 -7.53 -5.48
N ARG A 36 7.31 -6.20 -5.38
CA ARG A 36 8.37 -5.58 -4.56
C ARG A 36 8.18 -5.74 -3.06
N LYS A 37 6.93 -5.82 -2.58
CA LYS A 37 6.59 -5.96 -1.14
C LYS A 37 6.27 -7.40 -0.72
N GLY A 38 6.56 -8.38 -1.58
CA GLY A 38 6.35 -9.81 -1.31
C GLY A 38 4.87 -10.20 -1.22
N ILE A 39 3.99 -9.52 -1.96
CA ILE A 39 2.58 -9.90 -2.12
C ILE A 39 2.42 -10.53 -3.51
N LYS A 40 1.68 -11.63 -3.61
CA LYS A 40 1.39 -12.27 -4.90
C LYS A 40 0.51 -11.37 -5.76
N GLU A 41 0.81 -11.29 -7.06
CA GLU A 41 0.04 -10.46 -8.01
C GLU A 41 -1.44 -10.87 -8.06
N ASP A 42 -1.73 -12.18 -7.99
CA ASP A 42 -3.10 -12.73 -7.95
C ASP A 42 -3.93 -12.21 -6.77
N GLU A 43 -3.29 -11.97 -5.62
CA GLU A 43 -3.96 -11.39 -4.45
C GLU A 43 -4.36 -9.92 -4.72
N ILE A 44 -3.55 -9.17 -5.48
CA ILE A 44 -3.89 -7.80 -5.87
C ILE A 44 -4.98 -7.79 -6.93
N LEU A 45 -4.96 -8.71 -7.89
CA LEU A 45 -6.02 -8.87 -8.88
C LEU A 45 -7.36 -9.14 -8.20
N THR A 46 -7.39 -10.11 -7.28
CA THR A 46 -8.59 -10.46 -6.51
C THR A 46 -9.06 -9.29 -5.66
N PHE A 47 -8.13 -8.61 -4.96
CA PHE A 47 -8.44 -7.42 -4.17
C PHE A 47 -9.05 -6.29 -5.01
N ALA A 48 -8.48 -6.00 -6.17
CA ALA A 48 -8.97 -4.98 -7.08
C ALA A 48 -10.39 -5.31 -7.59
N GLN A 49 -10.65 -6.56 -7.97
CA GLN A 49 -11.99 -6.99 -8.37
C GLN A 49 -13.02 -6.78 -7.25
N VAL A 50 -12.69 -7.20 -6.03
CA VAL A 50 -13.55 -7.04 -4.85
C VAL A 50 -13.87 -5.56 -4.60
N ILE A 51 -12.85 -4.69 -4.62
CA ILE A 51 -13.02 -3.25 -4.39
C ILE A 51 -13.83 -2.58 -5.51
N VAL A 52 -13.57 -2.92 -6.78
CA VAL A 52 -14.31 -2.34 -7.91
C VAL A 52 -15.78 -2.72 -7.84
N ILE A 53 -16.10 -3.99 -7.58
CA ILE A 53 -17.49 -4.46 -7.45
C ILE A 53 -18.16 -3.79 -6.25
N ALA A 54 -17.53 -3.81 -5.08
CA ALA A 54 -18.08 -3.21 -3.87
C ALA A 54 -18.23 -1.69 -3.99
N GLY A 55 -17.29 -1.02 -4.65
CA GLY A 55 -17.38 0.40 -4.97
C GLY A 55 -18.56 0.70 -5.89
N PHE A 56 -18.75 -0.07 -6.96
CA PHE A 56 -19.90 0.10 -7.85
C PHE A 56 -21.23 -0.10 -7.12
N LEU A 57 -21.34 -1.15 -6.30
CA LEU A 57 -22.53 -1.43 -5.49
C LEU A 57 -22.77 -0.33 -4.45
N GLY A 58 -21.72 0.11 -3.75
CA GLY A 58 -21.79 1.20 -2.78
C GLY A 58 -22.18 2.53 -3.41
N ALA A 59 -21.66 2.83 -4.60
CA ALA A 59 -22.02 4.01 -5.37
C ALA A 59 -23.51 4.05 -5.71
N ARG A 60 -24.06 2.91 -6.13
CA ARG A 60 -25.49 2.79 -6.43
C ARG A 60 -26.33 2.86 -5.18
N LEU A 61 -25.97 2.10 -4.15
CA LEU A 61 -26.70 2.07 -2.89
C LEU A 61 -26.79 3.46 -2.27
N LEU A 62 -25.67 4.17 -2.14
CA LEU A 62 -25.69 5.51 -1.55
C LEU A 62 -26.48 6.50 -2.42
N PHE A 63 -26.38 6.43 -3.75
CA PHE A 63 -27.20 7.28 -4.63
C PHE A 63 -28.70 7.06 -4.42
N VAL A 64 -29.12 5.80 -4.30
CA VAL A 64 -30.51 5.43 -4.02
C VAL A 64 -30.96 5.94 -2.66
N LEU A 65 -30.13 5.79 -1.62
CA LEU A 65 -30.42 6.29 -0.27
C LEU A 65 -30.57 7.82 -0.24
N LEU A 66 -29.73 8.55 -0.98
CA LEU A 66 -29.83 10.00 -1.10
C LEU A 66 -31.09 10.46 -1.84
N ASN A 67 -31.68 9.61 -2.68
CA ASN A 67 -32.88 9.88 -3.47
C ASN A 67 -34.04 8.95 -3.08
N LEU A 68 -34.09 8.53 -1.81
CA LEU A 68 -34.98 7.48 -1.32
C LEU A 68 -36.46 7.71 -1.66
N PRO A 69 -37.04 8.93 -1.55
CA PRO A 69 -38.45 9.16 -1.88
C PRO A 69 -38.81 8.82 -3.34
N TYR A 70 -37.88 9.00 -4.27
CA TYR A 70 -38.09 8.67 -5.68
C TYR A 70 -38.08 7.16 -5.92
N TYR A 71 -37.13 6.46 -5.29
CA TYR A 71 -36.92 5.02 -5.48
C TYR A 71 -37.92 4.14 -4.74
N ILE A 72 -38.50 4.61 -3.62
CA ILE A 72 -39.63 3.92 -2.98
C ILE A 72 -40.84 3.85 -3.92
N LYS A 73 -41.11 4.93 -4.68
CA LYS A 73 -42.20 4.97 -5.66
C LYS A 73 -41.90 4.17 -6.93
N ASN A 74 -40.62 3.95 -7.24
CA ASN A 74 -40.18 3.31 -8.47
C ASN A 74 -39.06 2.26 -8.20
N PRO A 75 -39.35 1.17 -7.48
CA PRO A 75 -38.31 0.23 -7.01
C PRO A 75 -37.58 -0.46 -8.17
N SER A 76 -38.21 -0.67 -9.31
CA SER A 76 -37.57 -1.23 -10.51
C SER A 76 -36.44 -0.36 -11.06
N MET A 77 -36.48 0.96 -10.81
CA MET A 77 -35.46 1.90 -11.27
C MET A 77 -34.14 1.74 -10.53
N ILE A 78 -34.12 1.06 -9.37
CA ILE A 78 -32.89 0.78 -8.61
C ILE A 78 -31.87 0.03 -9.48
N TRP A 79 -32.31 -0.89 -10.33
CA TRP A 79 -31.45 -1.73 -11.17
C TRP A 79 -31.03 -1.08 -12.49
N ARG A 80 -31.68 0.02 -12.90
CA ARG A 80 -31.39 0.73 -14.15
C ARG A 80 -30.18 1.65 -13.97
N VAL A 81 -28.98 1.06 -13.95
CA VAL A 81 -27.72 1.81 -13.78
C VAL A 81 -27.27 2.47 -15.08
N SER A 82 -27.76 2.02 -16.23
CA SER A 82 -27.48 2.61 -17.55
C SER A 82 -27.96 4.05 -17.69
N GLU A 83 -28.93 4.47 -16.87
CA GLU A 83 -29.46 5.83 -16.83
C GLU A 83 -28.64 6.76 -15.94
N GLY A 84 -27.53 6.27 -15.41
CA GLY A 84 -26.68 6.97 -14.46
C GLY A 84 -27.13 6.74 -13.01
N GLY A 85 -26.83 7.71 -12.15
CA GLY A 85 -27.16 7.65 -10.73
C GLY A 85 -26.17 6.80 -9.91
N LEU A 86 -24.90 7.21 -9.95
CA LEU A 86 -23.84 6.64 -9.12
C LEU A 86 -23.25 7.75 -8.25
N SER A 87 -23.11 7.48 -6.95
CA SER A 87 -22.50 8.41 -6.01
C SER A 87 -21.00 8.12 -5.87
N PHE A 88 -20.16 9.12 -6.11
CA PHE A 88 -18.71 9.01 -5.88
C PHE A 88 -18.38 8.65 -4.42
N HIS A 89 -19.06 9.29 -3.46
CA HIS A 89 -18.88 9.02 -2.03
C HIS A 89 -19.26 7.58 -1.68
N GLY A 90 -20.27 7.03 -2.35
CA GLY A 90 -20.70 5.65 -2.18
C GLY A 90 -19.66 4.67 -2.73
N ALA A 91 -19.00 5.01 -3.84
CA ALA A 91 -17.89 4.23 -4.38
C ALA A 91 -16.72 4.16 -3.41
N VAL A 92 -16.32 5.31 -2.86
CA VAL A 92 -15.21 5.40 -1.91
C VAL A 92 -15.53 4.61 -0.65
N LEU A 93 -16.73 4.79 -0.07
CA LEU A 93 -17.13 4.08 1.15
C LEU A 93 -17.24 2.57 0.93
N GLY A 94 -17.88 2.14 -0.18
CA GLY A 94 -18.02 0.73 -0.52
C GLY A 94 -16.67 0.05 -0.76
N GLY A 95 -15.77 0.71 -1.50
CA GLY A 95 -14.42 0.22 -1.75
C GLY A 95 -13.57 0.16 -0.47
N LEU A 96 -13.66 1.17 0.40
CA LEU A 96 -12.94 1.20 1.68
C LEU A 96 -13.40 0.06 2.61
N LEU A 97 -14.71 -0.12 2.78
CA LEU A 97 -15.27 -1.19 3.61
C LEU A 97 -14.86 -2.57 3.08
N ALA A 98 -14.99 -2.80 1.78
CA ALA A 98 -14.57 -4.04 1.16
C ALA A 98 -13.07 -4.28 1.29
N GLY A 99 -12.25 -3.23 1.16
CA GLY A 99 -10.81 -3.32 1.34
C GLY A 99 -10.42 -3.75 2.75
N ILE A 100 -11.06 -3.18 3.78
CA ILE A 100 -10.86 -3.56 5.18
C ILE A 100 -11.30 -5.00 5.44
N ILE A 101 -12.48 -5.40 4.93
CA ILE A 101 -13.01 -6.76 5.08
C ILE A 101 -12.08 -7.77 4.39
N TYR A 102 -11.64 -7.49 3.16
CA TYR A 102 -10.73 -8.34 2.41
C TYR A 102 -9.40 -8.53 3.14
N ALA A 103 -8.81 -7.42 3.62
CA ALA A 103 -7.55 -7.46 4.36
C ALA A 103 -7.65 -8.37 5.59
N ARG A 104 -8.76 -8.27 6.35
CA ARG A 104 -9.03 -9.15 7.50
C ARG A 104 -9.21 -10.60 7.09
N TYR A 105 -9.98 -10.87 6.03
CA TYR A 105 -10.23 -12.23 5.54
C TYR A 105 -8.94 -12.92 5.09
N LYS A 106 -8.07 -12.20 4.36
CA LYS A 106 -6.78 -12.70 3.88
C LYS A 106 -5.65 -12.64 4.91
N LYS A 107 -5.91 -12.11 6.12
CA LYS A 107 -4.92 -11.91 7.19
C LYS A 107 -3.70 -11.10 6.72
N VAL A 108 -3.93 -10.14 5.83
CA VAL A 108 -2.90 -9.19 5.37
C VAL A 108 -3.19 -7.83 6.00
N SER A 109 -2.16 -7.08 6.37
CA SER A 109 -2.32 -5.72 6.87
C SER A 109 -3.01 -4.84 5.82
N PHE A 110 -4.11 -4.17 6.22
CA PHE A 110 -4.82 -3.21 5.39
C PHE A 110 -3.89 -2.06 4.94
N PHE A 111 -3.00 -1.61 5.81
CA PHE A 111 -2.02 -0.57 5.47
C PHE A 111 -1.02 -1.07 4.43
N LYS A 112 -0.54 -2.31 4.55
CA LYS A 112 0.36 -2.90 3.55
C LYS A 112 -0.31 -2.98 2.17
N LEU A 113 -1.58 -3.39 2.11
CA LEU A 113 -2.34 -3.40 0.86
C LEU A 113 -2.56 -1.97 0.32
N SER A 114 -2.93 -1.03 1.20
CA SER A 114 -3.14 0.38 0.85
C SER A 114 -1.87 1.00 0.27
N ASP A 115 -0.71 0.72 0.85
CA ASP A 115 0.59 1.21 0.37
C ASP A 115 1.01 0.59 -0.97
N VAL A 116 0.48 -0.58 -1.32
CA VAL A 116 0.70 -1.21 -2.63
C VAL A 116 -0.18 -0.58 -3.69
N VAL A 117 -1.46 -0.32 -3.37
CA VAL A 117 -2.41 0.20 -4.34
C VAL A 117 -2.40 1.72 -4.48
N SER A 118 -1.89 2.47 -3.49
CA SER A 118 -1.95 3.93 -3.49
C SER A 118 -1.30 4.61 -4.71
N PRO A 119 -0.13 4.17 -5.24
CA PRO A 119 0.44 4.79 -6.44
C PRO A 119 -0.44 4.52 -7.67
N GLY A 120 -0.99 3.30 -7.75
CA GLY A 120 -1.91 2.91 -8.82
C GLY A 120 -3.23 3.68 -8.77
N LEU A 121 -3.78 3.91 -7.57
CA LEU A 121 -4.99 4.71 -7.35
C LEU A 121 -4.76 6.17 -7.75
N ALA A 122 -3.63 6.76 -7.38
CA ALA A 122 -3.28 8.12 -7.78
C ALA A 122 -3.15 8.27 -9.31
N LEU A 123 -2.48 7.32 -9.97
CA LEU A 123 -2.39 7.29 -11.43
C LEU A 123 -3.76 7.11 -12.09
N GLY A 124 -4.56 6.16 -11.61
CA GLY A 124 -5.90 5.88 -12.13
C GLY A 124 -6.83 7.08 -11.99
N TYR A 125 -6.80 7.76 -10.84
CA TYR A 125 -7.55 9.01 -10.62
C TYR A 125 -7.09 10.11 -11.58
N SER A 126 -5.78 10.27 -11.78
CA SER A 126 -5.21 11.26 -12.72
C SER A 126 -5.73 11.05 -14.15
N ILE A 127 -5.69 9.81 -14.64
CA ILE A 127 -6.17 9.46 -15.97
C ILE A 127 -7.70 9.65 -16.05
N GLY A 128 -8.44 9.21 -15.04
CA GLY A 128 -9.90 9.37 -14.97
C GLY A 128 -10.35 10.83 -15.05
N ARG A 129 -9.57 11.77 -14.48
CA ARG A 129 -9.86 13.21 -14.56
C ARG A 129 -9.85 13.74 -15.99
N ILE A 130 -9.02 13.19 -16.88
CA ILE A 130 -8.99 13.57 -18.31
C ILE A 130 -10.33 13.26 -18.98
N GLY A 131 -11.00 12.19 -18.55
CA GLY A 131 -12.29 11.78 -19.06
C GLY A 131 -13.47 12.62 -18.56
N CYS A 132 -13.28 13.52 -17.60
CA CYS A 132 -14.36 14.34 -17.05
C CYS A 132 -14.78 15.48 -17.98
N ASP A 133 -16.09 15.68 -18.12
CA ASP A 133 -16.69 16.81 -18.85
C ASP A 133 -17.06 17.96 -17.88
N ILE A 134 -16.20 18.25 -16.92
CA ILE A 134 -16.39 19.34 -15.95
C ILE A 134 -15.35 20.42 -16.24
N TYR A 135 -15.83 21.57 -16.70
CA TYR A 135 -15.00 22.71 -17.09
C TYR A 135 -15.05 23.81 -16.02
N GLY A 136 -14.00 24.61 -15.95
CA GLY A 136 -13.88 25.70 -14.99
C GLY A 136 -14.68 26.95 -15.37
N LYS A 137 -14.36 28.04 -14.68
CA LYS A 137 -14.91 29.37 -14.97
C LYS A 137 -14.54 29.86 -16.37
N ALA A 138 -15.35 30.78 -16.89
CA ALA A 138 -15.08 31.45 -18.16
C ALA A 138 -13.73 32.20 -18.11
N THR A 139 -13.02 32.23 -19.23
CA THR A 139 -11.66 32.75 -19.27
C THR A 139 -11.26 33.22 -20.67
N LYS A 140 -10.16 33.98 -20.76
CA LYS A 140 -9.61 34.53 -22.01
C LYS A 140 -8.20 34.03 -22.32
N VAL A 141 -7.72 33.03 -21.58
CA VAL A 141 -6.38 32.44 -21.82
C VAL A 141 -6.32 31.74 -23.17
N PRO A 142 -5.16 31.71 -23.85
CA PRO A 142 -5.06 31.18 -25.21
C PRO A 142 -5.28 29.66 -25.34
N TRP A 143 -5.17 28.92 -24.22
CA TRP A 143 -5.46 27.49 -24.15
C TRP A 143 -6.85 27.18 -23.59
N ALA A 144 -7.77 28.15 -23.57
CA ALA A 144 -9.15 27.93 -23.17
C ALA A 144 -9.85 26.94 -24.11
N VAL A 145 -10.75 26.13 -23.57
CA VAL A 145 -11.59 25.21 -24.35
C VAL A 145 -13.00 25.78 -24.41
N THR A 146 -13.55 25.92 -25.61
CA THR A 146 -14.90 26.43 -25.83
C THR A 146 -15.93 25.34 -25.56
N VAL A 147 -16.82 25.59 -24.60
CA VAL A 147 -17.92 24.70 -24.24
C VAL A 147 -19.20 25.52 -24.22
N ASP A 148 -20.20 25.10 -25.00
CA ASP A 148 -21.45 25.82 -25.20
C ASP A 148 -21.24 27.29 -25.62
N GLY A 149 -20.25 27.53 -26.49
CA GLY A 149 -19.90 28.86 -27.00
C GLY A 149 -19.11 29.75 -26.03
N ILE A 150 -18.82 29.28 -24.81
CA ILE A 150 -18.08 30.04 -23.80
C ILE A 150 -16.67 29.46 -23.64
N PRO A 151 -15.60 30.25 -23.80
CA PRO A 151 -14.24 29.80 -23.52
C PRO A 151 -14.06 29.60 -22.01
N ARG A 152 -13.70 28.39 -21.60
CA ARG A 152 -13.56 27.99 -20.19
C ARG A 152 -12.20 27.38 -19.91
N HIS A 153 -11.80 27.44 -18.65
CA HIS A 153 -10.61 26.73 -18.18
C HIS A 153 -10.82 25.21 -18.28
N PRO A 154 -9.93 24.45 -18.96
CA PRO A 154 -10.00 22.99 -18.98
C PRO A 154 -9.44 22.40 -17.68
N VAL A 155 -10.17 22.58 -16.57
CA VAL A 155 -9.76 22.20 -15.21
C VAL A 155 -9.47 20.69 -15.07
N GLN A 156 -10.06 19.86 -15.92
CA GLN A 156 -9.77 18.44 -16.03
C GLN A 156 -8.28 18.16 -16.27
N PHE A 157 -7.63 18.89 -17.18
CA PHE A 157 -6.20 18.72 -17.46
C PHE A 157 -5.34 19.28 -16.33
N TYR A 158 -5.76 20.39 -15.72
CA TYR A 158 -5.05 20.95 -14.57
C TYR A 158 -5.07 19.97 -13.39
N SER A 159 -6.22 19.35 -13.10
CA SER A 159 -6.36 18.32 -12.07
C SER A 159 -5.52 17.08 -12.38
N ALA A 160 -5.56 16.60 -13.63
CA ALA A 160 -4.77 15.43 -14.03
C ALA A 160 -3.26 15.72 -13.88
N LEU A 161 -2.82 16.89 -14.35
CA LEU A 161 -1.42 17.30 -14.26
C LEU A 161 -0.96 17.48 -12.80
N SER A 162 -1.77 18.12 -11.96
CA SER A 162 -1.44 18.29 -10.54
C SER A 162 -1.31 16.94 -9.83
N ASN A 163 -2.19 15.99 -10.12
CA ASN A 163 -2.14 14.66 -9.53
C ASN A 163 -0.91 13.87 -9.99
N ILE A 164 -0.55 13.95 -11.28
CA ILE A 164 0.68 13.33 -11.79
C ILE A 164 1.91 13.97 -11.13
N LEU A 165 1.94 15.29 -11.00
CA LEU A 165 3.04 15.99 -10.35
C LEU A 165 3.19 15.56 -8.88
N LEU A 166 2.08 15.46 -8.14
CA LEU A 166 2.09 14.96 -6.77
C LEU A 166 2.57 13.51 -6.68
N LEU A 167 2.15 12.65 -7.61
CA LEU A 167 2.62 11.27 -7.70
C LEU A 167 4.14 11.21 -7.93
N LEU A 168 4.67 12.03 -8.84
CA LEU A 168 6.10 12.11 -9.13
C LEU A 168 6.89 12.64 -7.93
N ILE A 169 6.40 13.70 -7.27
CA ILE A 169 7.02 14.23 -6.05
C ILE A 169 7.03 13.15 -4.97
N GLY A 170 5.91 12.47 -4.73
CA GLY A 170 5.83 11.37 -3.77
C GLY A 170 6.80 10.24 -4.10
N ALA A 171 6.90 9.85 -5.37
CA ALA A 171 7.85 8.84 -5.83
C ALA A 171 9.32 9.27 -5.63
N VAL A 172 9.65 10.54 -5.92
CA VAL A 172 10.98 11.11 -5.69
C VAL A 172 11.30 11.17 -4.21
N LEU A 173 10.37 11.62 -3.36
CA LEU A 173 10.55 11.65 -1.92
C LEU A 173 10.77 10.24 -1.35
N LEU A 174 9.96 9.26 -1.75
CA LEU A 174 10.17 7.87 -1.37
C LEU A 174 11.53 7.35 -1.84
N PHE A 175 11.93 7.69 -3.06
CA PHE A 175 13.24 7.32 -3.60
C PHE A 175 14.40 7.95 -2.82
N LEU A 176 14.28 9.24 -2.46
CA LEU A 176 15.25 9.94 -1.63
C LEU A 176 15.30 9.38 -0.21
N MET A 177 14.16 9.02 0.38
CA MET A 177 14.11 8.36 1.69
C MET A 177 14.77 6.97 1.64
N MET A 178 14.52 6.20 0.59
CA MET A 178 15.17 4.89 0.37
C MET A 178 16.69 5.03 0.14
N ARG A 179 17.16 6.14 -0.44
CA ARG A 179 18.60 6.43 -0.62
C ARG A 179 19.25 7.04 0.63
N GLY A 180 18.54 7.88 1.36
CA GLY A 180 18.99 8.58 2.57
C GLY A 180 19.14 7.67 3.79
N GLY A 181 18.59 6.44 3.73
CA GLY A 181 18.89 5.38 4.69
C GLY A 181 20.31 4.79 4.56
N GLY A 182 21.09 5.20 3.56
CA GLY A 182 22.47 4.80 3.37
C GLY A 182 23.47 5.66 4.12
N CYS A 183 23.43 5.68 5.46
CA CYS A 183 24.51 6.17 6.32
C CYS A 183 24.35 5.70 7.79
N CYS A 184 24.23 4.39 8.00
CA CYS A 184 24.69 3.69 9.21
C CYS A 184 24.90 2.22 8.80
N GLY A 185 26.15 1.79 8.69
CA GLY A 185 26.47 0.38 8.56
C GLY A 185 26.17 -0.37 9.86
N GLY A 186 25.77 -1.64 9.71
CA GLY A 186 25.93 -2.71 10.69
C GLY A 186 24.98 -2.69 11.89
N HIS A 187 23.90 -3.47 11.79
CA HIS A 187 23.64 -4.53 12.76
C HIS A 187 23.08 -5.75 12.03
N GLY A 188 23.60 -6.91 12.42
CA GLY A 188 23.50 -8.19 11.76
C GLY A 188 22.08 -8.68 11.55
N GLY A 189 21.96 -9.59 10.58
CA GLY A 189 20.70 -10.07 10.07
C GLY A 189 19.86 -10.83 11.07
N HIS A 190 18.56 -10.82 10.80
CA HIS A 190 17.66 -11.90 11.18
C HIS A 190 17.02 -12.45 9.91
N GLY A 191 17.78 -13.32 9.24
CA GLY A 191 17.21 -14.35 8.39
C GLY A 191 16.53 -15.38 9.27
N GLY A 192 15.21 -15.27 9.41
CA GLY A 192 14.37 -16.35 9.92
C GLY A 192 14.10 -17.35 8.81
N HIS A 193 15.08 -18.20 8.51
CA HIS A 193 14.82 -19.47 7.82
C HIS A 193 14.19 -20.43 8.83
N SER A 194 12.96 -20.88 8.55
CA SER A 194 12.38 -22.06 9.19
C SER A 194 12.49 -23.26 8.25
N ALA A 195 12.91 -24.37 8.86
CA ALA A 195 12.96 -25.75 8.38
C ALA A 195 13.99 -26.01 7.26
N GLY A 196 15.01 -26.83 7.43
CA GLY A 196 15.17 -27.98 8.34
C GLY A 196 15.52 -29.18 7.48
N GLY A 197 16.80 -29.53 7.43
CA GLY A 197 17.29 -30.71 6.73
C GLY A 197 18.81 -30.69 6.58
N HIS A 198 19.42 -31.70 7.18
CA HIS A 198 20.81 -32.16 7.03
C HIS A 198 21.82 -31.73 8.11
N ASP A 199 21.99 -32.69 9.02
CA ASP A 199 23.07 -32.87 9.98
C ASP A 199 24.44 -32.76 9.32
N HIS A 200 25.25 -31.81 9.79
CA HIS A 200 26.69 -31.89 9.66
C HIS A 200 27.37 -31.32 10.91
N HIS A 201 28.10 -32.22 11.57
CA HIS A 201 29.15 -32.01 12.57
C HIS A 201 29.62 -30.56 12.76
N ARG A 202 29.41 -30.00 13.96
CA ARG A 202 30.17 -28.85 14.44
C ARG A 202 31.05 -29.28 15.61
N SER A 203 32.35 -29.20 15.36
CA SER A 203 33.40 -29.19 16.36
C SER A 203 33.18 -28.04 17.34
N ASP A 204 33.09 -28.40 18.61
CA ASP A 204 32.90 -27.54 19.77
C ASP A 204 34.02 -26.48 19.88
N GLY A 205 33.63 -25.20 19.87
CA GLY A 205 34.43 -24.08 20.37
C GLY A 205 34.24 -23.89 21.88
N SER A 206 34.23 -24.98 22.65
CA SER A 206 33.95 -25.00 24.09
C SER A 206 35.06 -24.39 24.95
N ASP A 207 36.24 -24.09 24.37
CA ASP A 207 37.39 -23.57 25.10
C ASP A 207 37.40 -22.04 25.29
N GLU A 208 36.56 -21.29 24.57
CA GLU A 208 36.61 -19.82 24.55
C GLU A 208 35.78 -19.16 25.67
N TYR A 209 34.86 -19.92 26.28
CA TYR A 209 33.94 -19.44 27.31
C TYR A 209 34.11 -20.23 28.61
N ALA A 210 33.99 -19.54 29.74
CA ALA A 210 33.94 -20.10 31.08
C ALA A 210 32.59 -19.73 31.73
N VAL A 211 32.18 -20.48 32.75
CA VAL A 211 30.94 -20.20 33.50
C VAL A 211 31.31 -19.57 34.83
N ASP A 212 30.67 -18.44 35.14
CA ASP A 212 30.79 -17.77 36.44
C ASP A 212 30.20 -18.68 37.54
N PRO A 213 30.97 -19.04 38.57
CA PRO A 213 30.52 -19.97 39.62
C PRO A 213 29.50 -19.36 40.60
N VAL A 214 29.32 -18.03 40.61
CA VAL A 214 28.37 -17.33 41.49
C VAL A 214 27.00 -17.23 40.85
N CYS A 215 26.94 -16.78 39.58
CA CYS A 215 25.66 -16.51 38.90
C CYS A 215 25.32 -17.49 37.76
N GLY A 216 26.24 -18.35 37.34
CA GLY A 216 26.05 -19.28 36.22
C GLY A 216 26.11 -18.64 34.83
N MET A 217 26.47 -17.35 34.74
CA MET A 217 26.57 -16.64 33.47
C MET A 217 27.79 -17.11 32.68
N ARG A 218 27.63 -17.31 31.36
CA ARG A 218 28.74 -17.61 30.46
C ARG A 218 29.54 -16.34 30.16
N VAL A 219 30.83 -16.38 30.44
CA VAL A 219 31.77 -15.28 30.23
C VAL A 219 32.89 -15.71 29.28
N SER A 220 33.30 -14.82 28.38
CA SER A 220 34.46 -15.11 27.52
C SER A 220 35.75 -15.03 28.33
N LYS A 221 36.62 -16.03 28.23
CA LYS A 221 37.89 -16.05 28.97
C LYS A 221 38.81 -14.87 28.64
N ARG A 222 38.62 -14.19 27.50
CA ARG A 222 39.43 -13.03 27.08
C ARG A 222 39.15 -11.76 27.89
N ASN A 223 37.89 -11.55 28.29
CA ASN A 223 37.42 -10.30 28.88
C ASN A 223 36.87 -10.46 30.30
N ALA A 224 36.86 -11.68 30.84
CA ALA A 224 36.33 -11.97 32.17
C ALA A 224 37.31 -11.55 33.27
N ILE A 225 36.74 -11.13 34.40
CA ILE A 225 37.51 -10.87 35.63
C ILE A 225 37.98 -12.23 36.15
N THR A 226 39.26 -12.37 36.47
CA THR A 226 39.83 -13.64 36.92
C THR A 226 40.29 -13.57 38.37
N LYS A 227 40.09 -14.64 39.13
CA LYS A 227 40.61 -14.81 40.49
C LYS A 227 41.21 -16.20 40.64
N GLN A 228 42.42 -16.28 41.20
CA GLN A 228 43.07 -17.55 41.49
C GLN A 228 42.91 -17.90 42.97
N ILE A 229 42.34 -19.07 43.25
CA ILE A 229 42.16 -19.61 44.61
C ILE A 229 42.55 -21.09 44.57
N ASN A 230 43.40 -21.53 45.50
CA ASN A 230 43.88 -22.92 45.59
C ASN A 230 44.44 -23.48 44.27
N GLY A 231 45.14 -22.64 43.50
CA GLY A 231 45.75 -23.02 42.22
C GLY A 231 44.79 -23.14 41.04
N LYS A 232 43.50 -22.80 41.21
CA LYS A 232 42.48 -22.81 40.15
C LYS A 232 42.07 -21.39 39.77
N THR A 233 42.04 -21.10 38.47
CA THR A 233 41.55 -19.83 37.93
C THR A 233 40.03 -19.88 37.74
N TYR A 234 39.32 -18.97 38.39
CA TYR A 234 37.89 -18.74 38.23
C TYR A 234 37.64 -17.47 37.41
N TYR A 235 36.57 -17.47 36.61
CA TYR A 235 36.20 -16.38 35.70
C TYR A 235 34.85 -15.81 36.13
N PHE A 236 34.71 -14.49 36.22
CA PHE A 236 33.53 -13.80 36.73
C PHE A 236 32.98 -12.78 35.72
N CYS A 237 31.66 -12.57 35.76
CA CYS A 237 30.94 -11.62 34.89
C CYS A 237 31.03 -10.17 35.38
N SER A 238 31.25 -9.95 36.68
CA SER A 238 31.36 -8.64 37.30
C SER A 238 32.28 -8.67 38.54
N GLU A 239 32.73 -7.50 38.97
CA GLU A 239 33.52 -7.35 40.21
C GLU A 239 32.71 -7.79 41.44
N GLU A 240 31.39 -7.60 41.40
CA GLU A 240 30.48 -8.02 42.47
C GLU A 240 30.44 -9.54 42.62
N CYS A 241 30.40 -10.29 41.51
CA CYS A 241 30.52 -11.75 41.53
C CYS A 241 31.91 -12.19 42.01
N ALA A 242 32.98 -11.53 41.56
CA ALA A 242 34.34 -11.85 42.00
C ALA A 242 34.59 -11.60 43.50
N ASN A 243 33.95 -10.57 44.07
CA ASN A 243 34.02 -10.22 45.49
C ASN A 243 33.12 -11.10 46.36
N SER A 244 31.96 -11.51 45.84
CA SER A 244 31.02 -12.40 46.53
C SER A 244 31.48 -13.87 46.53
N PHE A 245 32.42 -14.24 45.65
CA PHE A 245 32.96 -15.59 45.57
C PHE A 245 33.88 -15.92 46.76
N ARG A 246 33.36 -16.76 47.66
CA ARG A 246 34.10 -17.42 48.74
C ARG A 246 34.46 -18.83 48.26
N GLY A 247 35.62 -18.94 47.62
CA GLY A 247 36.14 -20.20 47.07
C GLY A 247 36.55 -21.21 48.13
#